data_AF-A0ABC9YX96-F1
#
_entry.id   AF-A0ABC9YX96-F1
#
_cell.length_a   1.000
_cell.length_b   1.000
_cell.length_c   1.000
_cell.angle_alpha   90.00
_cell.angle_beta   90.00
_cell.angle_gamma   90.00
#
_symmetry.space_group_name_H-M   'P 1'
#
loop_
_entity.id
_entity.type
_entity.pdbx_description
1 polymer ?
#
loop_
_entity_poly.entity_id
_entity_poly.type
_entity_poly.pdbx_seq_one_letter_code
_entity_poly.pdbx_strand_id
1 'polypeptide(L)'
;MSRREQSLSNRAGHANIPSGPMIDRHLTLNAQNLSDPTAIRNTDAGFGRAVRVRTTALRQEFLTQHPQAVLADVAWCSRAIAGYLSLDDPHGDSAPLRQAAADAAAAQTARLRSVARPAGQEPIEVTLDGTAWVVPAGGGAVVPPTVADLLNGLWPALVTRDREQLALLLGAPGAPGYPLAATARTGHPAEACLYLWADAWQRVWTGDPAAETVIVDGIEAAVDAQSLAADDYALTIAYSALCLLDAVLRGEAAEFETALVEGLEFHRRFWDTPQRWLDPEGFIAWPLLAVTCLAVDRGLRPSLTPAYLPPGLLYGFHSARSQ
;
A
#
# COMPACT_ATOMS: atom_id res chain seq x y z
N MET A 1 -10.62 -24.53 10.36
CA MET A 1 -11.80 -23.67 10.11
C MET A 1 -12.78 -23.73 11.27
N SER A 2 -12.92 -22.63 12.00
CA SER A 2 -13.94 -22.44 13.04
C SER A 2 -15.30 -22.12 12.39
N ARG A 3 -16.41 -22.45 13.06
CA ARG A 3 -17.79 -22.09 12.63
C ARG A 3 -17.97 -20.61 12.32
N ARG A 4 -17.15 -19.75 12.93
CA ARG A 4 -17.18 -18.29 12.75
C ARG A 4 -16.62 -17.85 11.38
N GLU A 5 -15.54 -18.47 10.90
CA GLU A 5 -14.90 -18.18 9.61
C GLU A 5 -15.81 -18.61 8.43
N GLN A 6 -16.46 -19.78 8.53
CA GLN A 6 -17.43 -20.22 7.52
C GLN A 6 -18.67 -19.32 7.42
N SER A 7 -19.10 -18.73 8.55
CA SER A 7 -20.21 -17.76 8.54
C SER A 7 -19.83 -16.43 7.89
N LEU A 8 -18.57 -16.01 7.99
CA LEU A 8 -18.06 -14.78 7.39
C LEU A 8 -17.82 -14.94 5.88
N SER A 9 -17.24 -16.07 5.48
CA SER A 9 -17.14 -16.46 4.06
C SER A 9 -18.53 -16.51 3.41
N ASN A 10 -19.56 -17.02 4.10
CA ASN A 10 -20.94 -16.99 3.59
C ASN A 10 -21.57 -15.59 3.52
N ARG A 11 -21.21 -14.66 4.41
CA ARG A 11 -21.67 -13.25 4.36
C ARG A 11 -20.98 -12.46 3.25
N ALA A 12 -19.69 -12.69 3.03
CA ALA A 12 -18.94 -12.09 1.92
C ALA A 12 -19.32 -12.73 0.56
N GLY A 13 -19.60 -14.04 0.55
CA GLY A 13 -19.92 -14.83 -0.65
C GLY A 13 -21.29 -14.57 -1.29
N HIS A 14 -22.13 -13.70 -0.70
CA HIS A 14 -23.34 -13.21 -1.38
C HIS A 14 -23.06 -12.10 -2.42
N ALA A 15 -21.81 -11.63 -2.51
CA ALA A 15 -21.35 -10.86 -3.67
C ALA A 15 -21.08 -11.84 -4.83
N ASN A 16 -22.08 -12.06 -5.69
CA ASN A 16 -22.00 -12.93 -6.86
C ASN A 16 -20.68 -12.69 -7.64
N ILE A 17 -19.75 -13.65 -7.61
CA ILE A 17 -18.43 -13.57 -8.25
C ILE A 17 -18.54 -14.22 -9.65
N PRO A 18 -18.67 -13.46 -10.75
CA PRO A 18 -18.51 -14.04 -12.07
C PRO A 18 -17.03 -14.40 -12.30
N SER A 19 -16.73 -15.70 -12.32
CA SER A 19 -15.43 -16.25 -12.71
C SER A 19 -15.25 -16.15 -14.23
N GLY A 20 -14.71 -15.03 -14.70
CA GLY A 20 -14.21 -14.87 -16.06
C GLY A 20 -12.68 -15.04 -16.10
N PRO A 21 -12.06 -15.30 -17.27
CA PRO A 21 -10.61 -15.31 -17.36
C PRO A 21 -10.04 -13.98 -16.87
N MET A 22 -9.02 -14.04 -16.01
CA MET A 22 -8.32 -12.87 -15.49
C MET A 22 -7.54 -12.20 -16.63
N ILE A 23 -8.20 -11.32 -17.37
CA ILE A 23 -7.52 -10.47 -18.36
C ILE A 23 -6.76 -9.42 -17.57
N ASP A 24 -5.44 -9.44 -17.71
CA ASP A 24 -4.56 -8.51 -17.04
C ASP A 24 -4.89 -7.07 -17.47
N ARG A 25 -5.14 -6.17 -16.51
CA ARG A 25 -5.39 -4.75 -16.79
C ARG A 25 -4.20 -4.08 -17.44
N HIS A 26 -2.98 -4.51 -17.13
CA HIS A 26 -1.77 -4.04 -17.82
C HIS A 26 -1.80 -4.48 -19.27
N LEU A 27 -2.12 -5.75 -19.55
CA LEU A 27 -2.34 -6.19 -20.93
C LEU A 27 -3.50 -5.46 -21.59
N THR A 28 -4.57 -5.14 -20.86
CA THR A 28 -5.70 -4.39 -21.41
C THR A 28 -5.30 -2.95 -21.71
N LEU A 29 -4.55 -2.27 -20.86
CA LEU A 29 -4.06 -0.91 -21.10
C LEU A 29 -2.96 -0.87 -22.17
N ASN A 30 -2.13 -1.92 -22.25
CA ASN A 30 -1.07 -2.05 -23.24
C ASN A 30 -1.58 -2.53 -24.61
N ALA A 31 -2.60 -3.40 -24.63
CA ALA A 31 -3.21 -3.97 -25.85
C ALA A 31 -4.45 -3.21 -26.32
N GLN A 32 -5.12 -2.44 -25.44
CA GLN A 32 -5.85 -1.28 -25.92
C GLN A 32 -4.82 -0.48 -26.68
N ASN A 33 -5.06 -0.35 -27.98
CA ASN A 33 -4.22 0.41 -28.86
C ASN A 33 -4.28 1.84 -28.32
N LEU A 34 -3.33 2.19 -27.44
CA LEU A 34 -3.18 3.50 -26.82
C LEU A 34 -3.17 4.59 -27.91
N SER A 35 -3.01 4.22 -29.19
CA SER A 35 -3.43 4.96 -30.38
C SER A 35 -4.67 5.88 -30.28
N ASP A 36 -5.63 5.67 -29.37
CA ASP A 36 -6.59 6.73 -29.02
C ASP A 36 -5.83 7.90 -28.38
N PRO A 37 -5.74 9.06 -29.06
CA PRO A 37 -4.99 10.20 -28.56
C PRO A 37 -5.39 10.63 -27.15
N THR A 38 -6.63 10.33 -26.72
CA THR A 38 -7.15 10.69 -25.41
C THR A 38 -6.57 9.83 -24.28
N ALA A 39 -6.42 8.51 -24.51
CA ALA A 39 -5.89 7.58 -23.52
C ALA A 39 -4.38 7.80 -23.31
N ILE A 40 -3.60 7.91 -24.40
CA ILE A 40 -2.17 8.32 -24.32
C ILE A 40 -2.04 9.65 -23.62
N ARG A 41 -2.78 10.68 -24.05
CA ARG A 41 -2.69 12.00 -23.42
C ARG A 41 -3.04 11.97 -21.95
N ASN A 42 -3.99 11.15 -21.52
CA ASN A 42 -4.37 11.08 -20.10
C ASN A 42 -3.30 10.39 -19.26
N THR A 43 -2.72 9.28 -19.75
CA THR A 43 -1.63 8.57 -19.07
C THR A 43 -0.33 9.39 -19.06
N ASP A 44 0.07 9.94 -20.20
CA ASP A 44 1.26 10.80 -20.34
C ASP A 44 1.10 12.12 -19.56
N ALA A 45 -0.07 12.76 -19.64
CA ALA A 45 -0.32 13.98 -18.86
C ALA A 45 -0.44 13.66 -17.36
N GLY A 46 -0.95 12.48 -16.99
CA GLY A 46 -0.99 12.00 -15.61
C GLY A 46 0.42 11.82 -15.05
N PHE A 47 1.26 11.05 -15.74
CA PHE A 47 2.67 10.85 -15.39
C PHE A 47 3.43 12.18 -15.33
N GLY A 48 3.34 12.99 -16.38
CA GLY A 48 3.99 14.30 -16.45
C GLY A 48 3.47 15.29 -15.40
N ARG A 49 2.19 15.19 -14.99
CA ARG A 49 1.65 15.95 -13.83
C ARG A 49 2.27 15.47 -12.54
N ALA A 50 2.30 14.17 -12.27
CA ALA A 50 2.86 13.61 -11.04
C ALA A 50 4.34 13.99 -10.87
N VAL A 51 5.15 13.82 -11.92
CA VAL A 51 6.56 14.23 -11.92
C VAL A 51 6.69 15.74 -11.66
N ARG A 52 5.94 16.57 -12.38
CA ARG A 52 6.00 18.04 -12.21
C ARG A 52 5.59 18.48 -10.82
N VAL A 53 4.51 17.91 -10.26
CA VAL A 53 4.05 18.25 -8.90
C VAL A 53 5.12 17.86 -7.89
N ARG A 54 5.65 16.63 -7.95
CA ARG A 54 6.75 16.17 -7.08
C ARG A 54 7.96 17.10 -7.14
N THR A 55 8.46 17.40 -8.34
CA THR A 55 9.64 18.28 -8.53
C THR A 55 9.36 19.72 -8.10
N THR A 56 8.13 20.22 -8.27
CA THR A 56 7.77 21.59 -7.86
C THR A 56 7.63 21.70 -6.34
N ALA A 57 7.06 20.68 -5.70
CA ALA A 57 6.87 20.60 -4.26
C ALA A 57 8.21 20.41 -3.50
N LEU A 58 9.14 19.62 -4.05
CA LEU A 58 10.45 19.37 -3.47
C LEU A 58 11.38 20.58 -3.57
N ARG A 59 11.21 21.51 -2.63
CA ARG A 59 12.10 22.65 -2.40
C ARG A 59 12.35 22.79 -0.91
N GLN A 60 13.59 23.11 -0.53
CA GLN A 60 13.98 23.19 0.88
C GLN A 60 13.15 24.24 1.64
N GLU A 61 12.83 25.36 0.98
CA GLU A 61 11.94 26.39 1.51
C GLU A 61 10.55 25.83 1.86
N PHE A 62 9.93 25.08 0.94
CA PHE A 62 8.60 24.51 1.14
C PHE A 62 8.61 23.38 2.17
N LEU A 63 9.65 22.55 2.20
CA LEU A 63 9.82 21.53 3.24
C LEU A 63 9.98 22.16 4.64
N THR A 64 10.59 23.34 4.72
CA THR A 64 10.75 24.04 6.00
C THR A 64 9.44 24.67 6.46
N GLN A 65 8.68 25.29 5.55
CA GLN A 65 7.43 26.01 5.87
C GLN A 65 6.22 25.08 6.00
N HIS A 66 6.12 24.06 5.14
CA HIS A 66 4.96 23.19 4.98
C HIS A 66 5.35 21.71 4.82
N PRO A 67 6.16 21.14 5.74
CA PRO A 67 6.70 19.78 5.61
C PRO A 67 5.61 18.72 5.37
N GLN A 68 4.47 18.87 6.05
CA GLN A 68 3.40 17.89 6.03
C GLN A 68 2.70 17.79 4.67
N ALA A 69 2.36 18.93 4.07
CA ALA A 69 1.71 18.98 2.76
C ALA A 69 2.67 18.53 1.66
N VAL A 70 3.92 19.03 1.69
CA VAL A 70 4.94 18.67 0.70
C VAL A 70 5.22 17.17 0.72
N LEU A 71 5.42 16.57 1.88
CA LEU A 71 5.74 15.14 1.97
C LEU A 71 4.53 14.26 1.61
N ALA A 72 3.30 14.71 1.89
CA ALA A 72 2.10 14.01 1.43
C ALA A 72 2.01 13.99 -0.10
N ASP A 73 2.23 15.14 -0.75
CA ASP A 73 2.22 15.27 -2.21
C ASP A 73 3.33 14.42 -2.85
N VAL A 74 4.54 14.43 -2.27
CA VAL A 74 5.67 13.65 -2.77
C VAL A 74 5.42 12.15 -2.61
N ALA A 75 4.86 11.71 -1.48
CA ALA A 75 4.52 10.31 -1.25
C ALA A 75 3.47 9.83 -2.27
N TRP A 76 2.39 10.58 -2.45
CA TRP A 76 1.34 10.25 -3.42
C TRP A 76 1.88 10.26 -4.86
N CYS A 77 2.59 11.32 -5.27
CA CYS A 77 3.16 11.42 -6.61
C CYS A 77 4.16 10.29 -6.89
N SER A 78 4.96 9.88 -5.91
CA SER A 78 5.93 8.79 -6.09
C SER A 78 5.23 7.44 -6.26
N ARG A 79 4.14 7.16 -5.52
CA ARG A 79 3.30 5.97 -5.78
C ARG A 79 2.63 6.02 -7.16
N ALA A 80 2.15 7.19 -7.57
CA ALA A 80 1.56 7.38 -8.89
C ALA A 80 2.59 7.15 -10.02
N ILE A 81 3.80 7.69 -9.88
CA ILE A 81 4.93 7.47 -10.80
C ILE A 81 5.26 5.98 -10.88
N ALA A 82 5.37 5.27 -9.75
CA ALA A 82 5.58 3.82 -9.74
C ALA A 82 4.44 3.07 -10.45
N GLY A 83 3.19 3.46 -10.22
CA GLY A 83 2.02 2.91 -10.91
C GLY A 83 2.11 3.09 -12.43
N TYR A 84 2.39 4.30 -12.92
CA TYR A 84 2.56 4.55 -14.35
C TYR A 84 3.73 3.77 -14.95
N LEU A 85 4.89 3.75 -14.28
CA LEU A 85 6.06 3.00 -14.74
C LEU A 85 5.77 1.50 -14.84
N SER A 86 4.92 0.95 -13.96
CA SER A 86 4.57 -0.47 -14.00
C SER A 86 3.78 -0.89 -15.24
N LEU A 87 3.17 0.05 -15.97
CA LEU A 87 2.49 -0.24 -17.24
C LEU A 87 3.50 -0.59 -18.34
N ASP A 88 4.60 0.17 -18.42
CA ASP A 88 5.69 -0.02 -19.40
C ASP A 88 6.71 -1.07 -18.94
N ASP A 89 6.82 -1.29 -17.62
CA ASP A 89 7.69 -2.25 -16.96
C ASP A 89 6.88 -3.17 -16.03
N PRO A 90 6.05 -4.07 -16.58
CA PRO A 90 5.22 -4.98 -15.79
C PRO A 90 6.05 -5.98 -14.96
N HIS A 91 7.32 -6.19 -15.31
CA HIS A 91 8.23 -7.01 -14.53
C HIS A 91 8.80 -6.28 -13.32
N GLY A 92 8.86 -4.94 -13.32
CA GLY A 92 9.43 -4.15 -12.22
C GLY A 92 10.96 -4.13 -12.20
N ASP A 93 11.59 -4.38 -13.34
CA ASP A 93 13.05 -4.52 -13.47
C ASP A 93 13.78 -3.17 -13.60
N SER A 94 13.05 -2.08 -13.83
CA SER A 94 13.61 -0.75 -14.00
C SER A 94 14.00 -0.11 -12.66
N ALA A 95 15.17 0.55 -12.64
CA ALA A 95 15.60 1.33 -11.48
C ALA A 95 14.65 2.49 -11.13
N PRO A 96 14.07 3.24 -12.10
CA PRO A 96 13.11 4.29 -11.82
C PRO A 96 11.85 3.82 -11.06
N LEU A 97 11.28 2.66 -11.43
CA LEU A 97 10.09 2.13 -10.76
C LEU A 97 10.40 1.80 -9.30
N ARG A 98 11.54 1.16 -9.05
CA ARG A 98 12.00 0.85 -7.69
C ARG A 98 12.32 2.10 -6.88
N GLN A 99 12.94 3.12 -7.49
CA GLN A 99 13.22 4.39 -6.83
C GLN A 99 11.91 5.10 -6.46
N ALA A 100 10.91 5.11 -7.34
CA ALA A 100 9.61 5.71 -7.06
C ALA A 100 8.88 5.02 -5.89
N ALA A 101 8.97 3.69 -5.79
CA ALA A 101 8.47 2.94 -4.64
C ALA A 101 9.23 3.32 -3.34
N ALA A 102 10.56 3.44 -3.39
CA ALA A 102 11.38 3.85 -2.25
C ALA A 102 11.10 5.30 -1.81
N ASP A 103 10.98 6.24 -2.76
CA ASP A 103 10.66 7.64 -2.51
C ASP A 103 9.27 7.77 -1.84
N ALA A 104 8.29 6.97 -2.28
CA ALA A 104 6.97 6.93 -1.66
C ALA A 104 7.04 6.55 -0.18
N ALA A 105 7.76 5.47 0.13
CA ALA A 105 7.95 5.00 1.50
C ALA A 105 8.72 6.02 2.35
N ALA A 106 9.82 6.56 1.81
CA ALA A 106 10.67 7.53 2.48
C ALA A 106 9.94 8.83 2.78
N ALA A 107 9.20 9.39 1.83
CA ALA A 107 8.44 10.63 2.01
C ALA A 107 7.35 10.48 3.08
N GLN A 108 6.58 9.40 3.01
CA GLN A 108 5.51 9.18 3.97
C GLN A 108 6.04 8.87 5.38
N THR A 109 7.12 8.10 5.48
CA THR A 109 7.80 7.83 6.75
C THR A 109 8.39 9.11 7.34
N ALA A 110 9.03 9.97 6.53
CA ALA A 110 9.54 11.26 6.97
C ALA A 110 8.41 12.18 7.45
N ARG A 111 7.25 12.17 6.79
CA ARG A 111 6.06 12.92 7.21
C ARG A 111 5.62 12.51 8.62
N LEU A 112 5.46 11.21 8.84
CA LEU A 112 5.08 10.64 10.13
C LEU A 112 6.11 10.93 11.23
N ARG A 113 7.41 10.79 10.93
CA ARG A 113 8.49 11.15 11.86
C ARG A 113 8.46 12.63 12.23
N SER A 114 8.22 13.51 11.25
CA SER A 114 8.15 14.96 11.47
C SER A 114 7.01 15.32 12.41
N VAL A 115 5.84 14.69 12.28
CA VAL A 115 4.72 14.90 13.21
C VAL A 115 5.03 14.37 14.60
N ALA A 116 5.55 13.15 14.70
CA ALA A 116 5.78 12.48 15.97
C ALA A 116 6.94 13.09 16.77
N ARG A 117 7.94 13.71 16.10
CA ARG A 117 9.10 14.29 16.75
C ARG A 117 8.78 15.68 17.33
N PRO A 118 9.02 15.92 18.64
CA PRO A 118 8.77 17.22 19.25
C PRO A 118 9.46 18.39 18.54
N ALA A 119 8.77 19.53 18.46
CA ALA A 119 9.29 20.72 17.80
C ALA A 119 10.61 21.19 18.42
N GLY A 120 11.55 21.62 17.58
CA GLY A 120 12.87 22.10 18.01
C GLY A 120 13.90 21.00 18.28
N GLN A 121 13.54 19.71 18.16
CA GLN A 121 14.51 18.62 18.11
C GLN A 121 15.26 18.59 16.78
N GLU A 122 16.29 17.73 16.72
CA GLU A 122 17.10 17.52 15.52
C GLU A 122 16.20 17.22 14.31
N PRO A 123 16.47 17.86 13.15
CA PRO A 123 15.71 17.61 11.95
C PRO A 123 15.87 16.16 11.48
N ILE A 124 15.01 15.78 10.55
CA ILE A 124 14.97 14.45 9.93
C ILE A 124 15.64 14.57 8.57
N GLU A 125 16.67 13.78 8.34
CA GLU A 125 17.24 13.61 7.01
C GLU A 125 16.42 12.58 6.23
N VAL A 126 16.12 12.89 4.98
CA VAL A 126 15.43 11.98 4.06
C VAL A 126 16.05 12.10 2.68
N THR A 127 16.28 10.97 2.02
CA THR A 127 16.69 10.96 0.61
C THR A 127 15.46 10.76 -0.26
N LEU A 128 15.21 11.70 -1.18
CA LEU A 128 14.10 11.66 -2.13
C LEU A 128 14.65 12.00 -3.50
N ASP A 129 14.35 11.17 -4.50
CA ASP A 129 14.84 11.32 -5.87
C ASP A 129 16.38 11.41 -5.94
N GLY A 130 17.05 10.57 -5.13
CA GLY A 130 18.51 10.53 -5.01
C GLY A 130 19.15 11.76 -4.34
N THR A 131 18.36 12.71 -3.85
CA THR A 131 18.82 13.94 -3.21
C THR A 131 18.50 13.92 -1.72
N ALA A 132 19.45 14.34 -0.87
CA ALA A 132 19.24 14.48 0.57
C ALA A 132 18.49 15.78 0.89
N TRP A 133 17.47 15.68 1.74
CA TRP A 133 16.62 16.77 2.20
C TRP A 133 16.55 16.80 3.71
N VAL A 134 16.36 18.01 4.26
CA VAL A 134 16.23 18.22 5.70
C VAL A 134 14.80 18.62 6.01
N VAL A 135 14.11 17.79 6.80
CA VAL A 135 12.73 18.00 7.24
C VAL A 135 12.71 18.42 8.70
N PRO A 136 12.05 19.52 9.08
CA PRO A 136 11.99 19.94 10.48
C PRO A 136 11.19 18.93 11.34
N ALA A 137 11.58 18.83 12.61
CA ALA A 137 10.74 18.22 13.64
C ALA A 137 9.51 19.13 13.85
N GLY A 138 8.34 18.66 13.41
CA GLY A 138 7.11 19.46 13.36
C GLY A 138 6.41 19.59 14.71
N GLY A 139 6.62 18.64 15.64
CA GLY A 139 5.98 18.66 16.95
C GLY A 139 4.46 18.60 16.88
N GLY A 140 3.92 17.85 15.91
CA GLY A 140 2.50 17.79 15.58
C GLY A 140 2.19 18.36 14.20
N ALA A 141 0.90 18.36 13.87
CA ALA A 141 0.34 18.99 12.68
C ALA A 141 -1.03 19.57 13.01
N VAL A 142 -1.45 20.64 12.32
CA VAL A 142 -2.81 21.21 12.45
C VAL A 142 -3.86 20.13 12.17
N VAL A 143 -3.60 19.30 11.15
CA VAL A 143 -4.35 18.08 10.88
C VAL A 143 -3.34 16.92 10.92
N PRO A 144 -3.40 16.04 11.94
CA PRO A 144 -2.53 14.87 12.01
C PRO A 144 -2.77 13.92 10.83
N PRO A 145 -1.75 13.11 10.44
CA PRO A 145 -1.93 12.03 9.48
C PRO A 145 -3.02 11.05 9.95
N THR A 146 -3.83 10.58 9.02
CA THR A 146 -4.86 9.56 9.26
C THR A 146 -4.24 8.16 9.33
N VAL A 147 -5.03 7.14 9.69
CA VAL A 147 -4.57 5.75 9.57
C VAL A 147 -4.36 5.33 8.11
N ALA A 148 -5.13 5.87 7.16
CA ALA A 148 -4.91 5.64 5.74
C ALA A 148 -3.55 6.18 5.29
N ASP A 149 -3.13 7.35 5.80
CA ASP A 149 -1.79 7.91 5.58
C ASP A 149 -0.69 6.97 6.09
N LEU A 150 -0.88 6.35 7.27
CA LEU A 150 0.06 5.35 7.80
C LEU A 150 0.16 4.14 6.86
N LEU A 151 -0.98 3.56 6.48
CA LEU A 151 -1.04 2.40 5.58
C LEU A 151 -0.41 2.69 4.21
N ASN A 152 -0.66 3.87 3.64
CA ASN A 152 -0.07 4.30 2.38
C ASN A 152 1.46 4.45 2.42
N GLY A 153 2.04 4.66 3.60
CA GLY A 153 3.50 4.59 3.81
C GLY A 153 4.00 3.18 4.08
N LEU A 154 3.18 2.38 4.77
CA LEU A 154 3.49 0.99 5.11
C LEU A 154 3.64 0.09 3.88
N TRP A 155 2.74 0.19 2.90
CA TRP A 155 2.80 -0.66 1.71
C TRP A 155 4.13 -0.57 0.96
N PRO A 156 4.58 0.62 0.52
CA PRO A 156 5.86 0.71 -0.17
C PRO A 156 7.03 0.39 0.77
N ALA A 157 6.95 0.65 2.08
CA ALA A 157 8.02 0.27 3.04
C ALA A 157 8.19 -1.25 3.18
N LEU A 158 7.08 -2.01 3.19
CA LEU A 158 7.11 -3.48 3.17
C LEU A 158 7.68 -4.02 1.86
N VAL A 159 7.30 -3.40 0.74
CA VAL A 159 7.78 -3.79 -0.59
C VAL A 159 9.28 -3.56 -0.74
N THR A 160 9.78 -2.40 -0.32
CA THR A 160 11.21 -2.06 -0.38
C THR A 160 12.04 -2.71 0.72
N ARG A 161 11.39 -3.29 1.74
CA ARG A 161 12.01 -3.98 2.87
C ARG A 161 12.97 -3.08 3.66
N ASP A 162 12.69 -1.79 3.73
CA ASP A 162 13.50 -0.84 4.49
C ASP A 162 13.29 -1.05 5.99
N ARG A 163 14.32 -1.59 6.65
CA ARG A 163 14.24 -1.97 8.07
C ARG A 163 14.02 -0.79 9.01
N GLU A 164 14.53 0.39 8.68
CA GLU A 164 14.42 1.57 9.53
C GLU A 164 13.02 2.17 9.45
N GLN A 165 12.44 2.17 8.26
CA GLN A 165 11.06 2.59 8.03
C GLN A 165 10.09 1.59 8.67
N LEU A 166 10.32 0.29 8.48
CA LEU A 166 9.48 -0.76 9.10
C LEU A 166 9.57 -0.74 10.63
N ALA A 167 10.75 -0.50 11.20
CA ALA A 167 10.89 -0.34 12.66
C ALA A 167 10.09 0.86 13.19
N LEU A 168 10.05 1.98 12.45
CA LEU A 168 9.20 3.11 12.82
C LEU A 168 7.72 2.76 12.72
N LEU A 169 7.28 2.18 11.60
CA LEU A 169 5.86 2.00 11.30
C LEU A 169 5.25 0.86 12.11
N LEU A 170 5.94 -0.28 12.16
CA LEU A 170 5.47 -1.53 12.72
C LEU A 170 6.01 -1.83 14.11
N GLY A 171 7.15 -1.23 14.47
CA GLY A 171 7.87 -1.52 15.70
C GLY A 171 8.88 -2.64 15.56
N ALA A 172 9.42 -3.06 16.69
CA ALA A 172 10.33 -4.19 16.83
C ALA A 172 10.04 -4.90 18.16
N PRO A 173 10.53 -6.13 18.37
CA PRO A 173 10.40 -6.78 19.68
C PRO A 173 10.90 -5.85 20.81
N GLY A 174 10.01 -5.47 21.71
CA GLY A 174 10.30 -4.56 22.83
C GLY A 174 10.28 -3.06 22.51
N ALA A 175 9.96 -2.65 21.28
CA ALA A 175 9.81 -1.25 20.89
C ALA A 175 8.52 -1.04 20.08
N PRO A 176 7.61 -0.15 20.51
CA PRO A 176 6.38 0.09 19.77
C PRO A 176 6.66 0.72 18.41
N GLY A 177 5.81 0.43 17.44
CA GLY A 177 5.77 1.15 16.17
C GLY A 177 5.09 2.51 16.30
N TYR A 178 4.61 3.03 15.18
CA TYR A 178 3.94 4.32 15.14
C TYR A 178 2.66 4.26 16.00
N PRO A 179 2.43 5.21 16.91
CA PRO A 179 1.27 5.16 17.80
C PRO A 179 -0.02 5.40 17.01
N LEU A 180 -0.83 4.34 16.79
CA LEU A 180 -2.09 4.44 16.03
C LEU A 180 -3.07 5.43 16.65
N ALA A 181 -3.06 5.58 17.97
CA ALA A 181 -3.86 6.58 18.69
C ALA A 181 -3.49 8.04 18.37
N ALA A 182 -2.32 8.29 17.78
CA ALA A 182 -1.91 9.61 17.32
C ALA A 182 -2.42 9.95 15.90
N THR A 183 -3.08 9.01 15.23
CA THR A 183 -3.69 9.26 13.91
C THR A 183 -4.98 10.06 14.04
N ALA A 184 -5.26 10.92 13.06
CA ALA A 184 -6.50 11.69 13.03
C ALA A 184 -7.71 10.78 12.79
N ARG A 185 -8.81 11.10 13.48
CA ARG A 185 -10.12 10.48 13.29
C ARG A 185 -10.91 11.22 12.21
N THR A 186 -11.25 10.51 11.15
CA THR A 186 -12.09 10.92 10.02
C THR A 186 -13.58 10.77 10.31
N GLY A 187 -13.96 9.84 11.20
CA GLY A 187 -15.36 9.48 11.44
C GLY A 187 -16.01 8.68 10.29
N HIS A 188 -15.23 8.29 9.26
CA HIS A 188 -15.73 7.47 8.16
C HIS A 188 -15.99 6.02 8.64
N PRO A 189 -17.04 5.31 8.19
CA PRO A 189 -17.30 3.93 8.63
C PRO A 189 -16.15 2.94 8.38
N ALA A 190 -15.37 3.11 7.31
CA ALA A 190 -14.18 2.29 7.05
C ALA A 190 -13.00 2.55 8.01
N GLU A 191 -13.01 3.64 8.78
CA GLU A 191 -11.93 3.97 9.71
C GLU A 191 -11.64 2.85 10.72
N ALA A 192 -12.68 2.17 11.21
CA ALA A 192 -12.51 1.05 12.13
C ALA A 192 -11.74 -0.11 11.48
N CYS A 193 -12.08 -0.46 10.23
CA CYS A 193 -11.38 -1.47 9.45
C CYS A 193 -9.91 -1.07 9.21
N LEU A 194 -9.65 0.17 8.77
CA LEU A 194 -8.27 0.63 8.51
C LEU A 194 -7.43 0.67 9.79
N TYR A 195 -8.03 1.02 10.93
CA TYR A 195 -7.36 0.97 12.23
C TYR A 195 -6.95 -0.45 12.61
N LEU A 196 -7.88 -1.40 12.53
CA LEU A 196 -7.61 -2.81 12.82
C LEU A 196 -6.61 -3.41 11.84
N TRP A 197 -6.61 -2.95 10.58
CA TRP A 197 -5.64 -3.37 9.59
C TRP A 197 -4.22 -2.91 9.94
N ALA A 198 -4.05 -1.66 10.37
CA ALA A 198 -2.76 -1.17 10.85
C ALA A 198 -2.30 -1.91 12.13
N ASP A 199 -3.22 -2.16 13.08
CA ASP A 199 -2.93 -2.90 14.32
C ASP A 199 -2.52 -4.35 14.02
N ALA A 200 -3.24 -5.03 13.11
CA ALA A 200 -2.89 -6.37 12.64
C ALA A 200 -1.45 -6.42 12.13
N TRP A 201 -1.03 -5.46 11.30
CA TRP A 201 0.34 -5.40 10.80
C TRP A 201 1.38 -5.21 11.90
N GLN A 202 1.14 -4.30 12.86
CA GLN A 202 2.05 -4.10 14.00
C GLN A 202 2.20 -5.39 14.82
N ARG A 203 1.10 -6.09 15.08
CA ARG A 203 1.08 -7.35 15.84
C ARG A 203 1.73 -8.51 15.11
N VAL A 204 1.42 -8.68 13.83
CA VAL A 204 2.06 -9.69 12.97
C VAL A 204 3.57 -9.49 12.93
N TRP A 205 4.01 -8.24 12.78
CA TRP A 205 5.42 -7.92 12.65
C TRP A 205 6.20 -8.13 13.96
N THR A 206 5.59 -7.80 15.09
CA THR A 206 6.20 -7.94 16.42
C THR A 206 6.02 -9.32 17.04
N GLY A 207 5.21 -10.19 16.41
CA GLY A 207 4.93 -11.55 16.90
C GLY A 207 3.95 -11.58 18.08
N ASP A 208 3.07 -10.59 18.19
CA ASP A 208 2.02 -10.58 19.22
C ASP A 208 1.00 -11.71 18.95
N PRO A 209 0.75 -12.61 19.92
CA PRO A 209 -0.20 -13.72 19.77
C PRO A 209 -1.64 -13.27 19.48
N ALA A 210 -2.01 -12.02 19.76
CA ALA A 210 -3.33 -11.47 19.45
C ALA A 210 -3.51 -11.07 17.97
N ALA A 211 -2.47 -11.21 17.13
CA ALA A 211 -2.52 -10.84 15.72
C ALA A 211 -3.71 -11.47 14.96
N GLU A 212 -3.94 -12.77 15.12
CA GLU A 212 -5.03 -13.50 14.44
C GLU A 212 -6.40 -12.92 14.81
N THR A 213 -6.62 -12.61 16.09
CA THR A 213 -7.89 -12.02 16.54
C THR A 213 -8.12 -10.65 15.90
N VAL A 214 -7.10 -9.80 15.87
CA VAL A 214 -7.22 -8.45 15.28
C VAL A 214 -7.46 -8.51 13.76
N ILE A 215 -6.88 -9.50 13.07
CA ILE A 215 -7.14 -9.71 11.64
C ILE A 215 -8.61 -10.08 11.42
N VAL A 216 -9.15 -11.02 12.19
CA VAL A 216 -10.57 -11.42 12.10
C VAL A 216 -11.49 -10.25 12.40
N ASP A 217 -11.21 -9.47 13.45
CA ASP A 217 -11.99 -8.28 13.78
C ASP A 217 -11.93 -7.23 12.66
N GLY A 218 -10.78 -7.08 11.99
CA GLY A 218 -10.63 -6.20 10.82
C GLY A 218 -11.46 -6.66 9.62
N ILE A 219 -11.50 -7.98 9.37
CA ILE A 219 -12.33 -8.59 8.32
C ILE A 219 -13.82 -8.31 8.61
N GLU A 220 -14.26 -8.49 9.85
CA GLU A 220 -15.64 -8.18 10.28
C GLU A 220 -15.94 -6.68 10.08
N ALA A 221 -15.04 -5.80 10.50
CA ALA A 221 -15.20 -4.35 10.34
C ALA A 221 -15.27 -3.89 8.88
N ALA A 222 -14.58 -4.58 7.95
CA ALA A 222 -14.66 -4.30 6.52
C ALA A 222 -16.06 -4.58 5.96
N VAL A 223 -16.67 -5.69 6.36
CA VAL A 223 -18.04 -6.07 5.97
C VAL A 223 -19.07 -5.09 6.53
N ASP A 224 -18.88 -4.66 7.78
CA ASP A 224 -19.76 -3.68 8.43
C ASP A 224 -19.67 -2.30 7.75
N ALA A 225 -18.47 -1.85 7.36
CA ALA A 225 -18.28 -0.59 6.65
C ALA A 225 -19.02 -0.54 5.31
N GLN A 226 -19.00 -1.63 4.53
CA GLN A 226 -19.81 -1.72 3.31
C GLN A 226 -21.30 -1.59 3.61
N SER A 227 -21.78 -2.28 4.65
CA SER A 227 -23.20 -2.29 5.00
C SER A 227 -23.70 -0.91 5.45
N LEU A 228 -22.83 -0.12 6.10
CA LEU A 228 -23.17 1.19 6.65
C LEU A 228 -23.04 2.35 5.64
N ALA A 229 -22.07 2.28 4.72
CA ALA A 229 -21.73 3.42 3.84
C ALA A 229 -21.59 3.06 2.36
N ALA A 230 -21.86 1.81 1.96
CA ALA A 230 -21.51 1.31 0.63
C ALA A 230 -20.03 1.54 0.29
N ASP A 231 -19.14 1.38 1.29
CA ASP A 231 -17.72 1.60 1.12
C ASP A 231 -17.06 0.41 0.41
N ASP A 232 -17.03 0.50 -0.91
CA ASP A 232 -16.42 -0.51 -1.77
C ASP A 232 -14.92 -0.70 -1.47
N TYR A 233 -14.20 0.31 -0.97
CA TYR A 233 -12.77 0.18 -0.69
C TYR A 233 -12.54 -0.77 0.49
N ALA A 234 -13.33 -0.64 1.56
CA ALA A 234 -13.23 -1.51 2.71
C ALA A 234 -13.45 -2.99 2.33
N LEU A 235 -14.50 -3.29 1.57
CA LEU A 235 -14.84 -4.67 1.21
C LEU A 235 -13.98 -5.26 0.09
N THR A 236 -13.44 -4.44 -0.81
CA THR A 236 -12.62 -4.97 -1.92
C THR A 236 -11.13 -4.94 -1.61
N ILE A 237 -10.60 -3.84 -1.10
CA ILE A 237 -9.15 -3.65 -0.90
C ILE A 237 -8.72 -4.09 0.50
N ALA A 238 -9.37 -3.59 1.56
CA ALA A 238 -8.94 -3.88 2.92
C ALA A 238 -9.26 -5.33 3.34
N TYR A 239 -10.51 -5.75 3.12
CA TYR A 239 -10.96 -7.11 3.37
C TYR A 239 -10.06 -8.16 2.71
N SER A 240 -9.79 -8.02 1.40
CA SER A 240 -9.03 -9.03 0.67
C SER A 240 -7.58 -9.12 1.15
N ALA A 241 -6.95 -7.99 1.44
CA ALA A 241 -5.60 -7.99 1.97
C ALA A 241 -5.50 -8.53 3.40
N LEU A 242 -6.54 -8.34 4.22
CA LEU A 242 -6.64 -8.97 5.54
C LEU A 242 -6.83 -10.49 5.43
N CYS A 243 -7.69 -10.97 4.53
CA CYS A 243 -7.84 -12.41 4.25
C CYS A 243 -6.54 -13.03 3.73
N LEU A 244 -5.80 -12.32 2.87
CA LEU A 244 -4.49 -12.78 2.41
C LEU A 244 -3.47 -12.82 3.55
N LEU A 245 -3.47 -11.82 4.43
CA LEU A 245 -2.57 -11.79 5.60
C LEU A 245 -2.86 -12.95 6.55
N ASP A 246 -4.14 -13.24 6.81
CA ASP A 246 -4.60 -14.38 7.59
C ASP A 246 -4.09 -15.72 7.01
N ALA A 247 -4.26 -15.93 5.70
CA ALA A 247 -3.77 -17.12 5.00
C ALA A 247 -2.24 -17.27 5.10
N VAL A 248 -1.49 -16.16 4.98
CA VAL A 248 -0.04 -16.15 5.15
C VAL A 248 0.38 -16.55 6.58
N LEU A 249 -0.38 -16.16 7.61
CA LEU A 249 -0.08 -16.55 9.00
C LEU A 249 -0.34 -18.03 9.26
N ARG A 250 -1.37 -18.62 8.64
CA ARG A 250 -1.63 -20.05 8.74
C ARG A 250 -0.56 -20.89 8.05
N GLY A 251 0.17 -20.31 7.09
CA GLY A 251 1.31 -20.98 6.45
C GLY A 251 0.92 -22.00 5.37
N GLU A 252 -0.35 -22.06 5.00
CA GLU A 252 -0.88 -23.05 4.06
C GLU A 252 -0.84 -22.51 2.63
N ALA A 253 -0.01 -23.11 1.77
CA ALA A 253 0.22 -22.63 0.42
C ALA A 253 -1.06 -22.56 -0.43
N ALA A 254 -1.96 -23.55 -0.29
CA ALA A 254 -3.22 -23.55 -1.03
C ALA A 254 -4.16 -22.41 -0.60
N GLU A 255 -4.26 -22.13 0.71
CA GLU A 255 -5.08 -21.02 1.21
C GLU A 255 -4.50 -19.67 0.79
N PHE A 256 -3.17 -19.53 0.83
CA PHE A 256 -2.48 -18.34 0.34
C PHE A 256 -2.77 -18.07 -1.15
N GLU A 257 -2.66 -19.08 -2.00
CA GLU A 257 -2.94 -18.93 -3.44
C GLU A 257 -4.40 -18.55 -3.70
N THR A 258 -5.34 -19.21 -3.04
CA THR A 258 -6.76 -18.88 -3.18
C THR A 258 -7.05 -17.44 -2.75
N ALA A 259 -6.58 -17.05 -1.56
CA ALA A 259 -6.79 -15.68 -1.05
C ALA A 259 -6.12 -14.62 -1.94
N LEU A 260 -4.96 -14.94 -2.53
CA LEU A 260 -4.26 -14.03 -3.44
C LEU A 260 -5.04 -13.81 -4.73
N VAL A 261 -5.49 -14.89 -5.37
CA VAL A 261 -6.29 -14.83 -6.60
C VAL A 261 -7.59 -14.05 -6.36
N GLU A 262 -8.32 -14.38 -5.30
CA GLU A 262 -9.55 -13.66 -4.94
C GLU A 262 -9.30 -12.18 -4.65
N GLY A 263 -8.21 -11.86 -3.94
CA GLY A 263 -7.86 -10.48 -3.65
C GLY A 263 -7.52 -9.68 -4.90
N LEU A 264 -6.82 -10.27 -5.85
CA LEU A 264 -6.53 -9.63 -7.14
C LEU A 264 -7.81 -9.40 -7.97
N GLU A 265 -8.78 -10.31 -7.92
CA GLU A 265 -10.09 -10.10 -8.52
C GLU A 265 -10.84 -8.94 -7.87
N PHE A 266 -10.81 -8.82 -6.54
CA PHE A 266 -11.41 -7.69 -5.83
C PHE A 266 -10.72 -6.37 -6.14
N HIS A 267 -9.38 -6.34 -6.15
CA HIS A 267 -8.61 -5.16 -6.56
C HIS A 267 -9.02 -4.72 -7.97
N ARG A 268 -9.08 -5.66 -8.91
CA ARG A 268 -9.53 -5.38 -10.27
C ARG A 268 -10.94 -4.79 -10.30
N ARG A 269 -11.92 -5.40 -9.62
CA ARG A 269 -13.31 -4.90 -9.57
C ARG A 269 -13.42 -3.49 -9.02
N PHE A 270 -12.62 -3.16 -8.01
CA PHE A 270 -12.63 -1.83 -7.42
C PHE A 270 -12.15 -0.76 -8.42
N TRP A 271 -11.04 -1.04 -9.11
CA TRP A 271 -10.38 -0.08 -9.98
C TRP A 271 -10.88 -0.06 -11.43
N ASP A 272 -11.44 -1.16 -11.93
CA ASP A 272 -12.00 -1.28 -13.29
C ASP A 272 -13.41 -0.65 -13.38
N THR A 273 -13.55 0.58 -12.89
CA THR A 273 -14.76 1.39 -13.06
C THR A 273 -14.46 2.60 -13.93
N PRO A 274 -15.44 3.16 -14.66
CA PRO A 274 -15.23 4.35 -15.50
C PRO A 274 -14.62 5.55 -14.76
N GLN A 275 -14.79 5.62 -13.44
CA GLN A 275 -14.25 6.68 -12.58
C GLN A 275 -12.81 6.43 -12.14
N ARG A 276 -12.37 5.17 -12.05
CA ARG A 276 -11.10 4.77 -11.42
C ARG A 276 -10.13 4.07 -12.38
N TRP A 277 -10.56 3.74 -13.60
CA TRP A 277 -9.76 2.93 -14.53
C TRP A 277 -8.45 3.59 -15.01
N LEU A 278 -8.30 4.91 -14.88
CA LEU A 278 -7.05 5.64 -15.15
C LEU A 278 -6.35 6.14 -13.88
N ASP A 279 -6.87 5.78 -12.71
CA ASP A 279 -6.24 6.16 -11.45
C ASP A 279 -4.96 5.33 -11.24
N PRO A 280 -3.78 5.98 -11.13
CA PRO A 280 -2.52 5.27 -10.99
C PRO A 280 -2.38 4.53 -9.66
N GLU A 281 -3.19 4.85 -8.64
CA GLU A 281 -3.19 4.09 -7.38
C GLU A 281 -3.68 2.64 -7.57
N GLY A 282 -4.38 2.35 -8.67
CA GLY A 282 -4.87 1.02 -9.01
C GLY A 282 -3.96 0.18 -9.90
N PHE A 283 -2.86 0.72 -10.43
CA PHE A 283 -1.98 -0.02 -11.36
C PHE A 283 -1.10 -1.04 -10.64
N ILE A 284 -0.73 -0.76 -9.39
CA ILE A 284 -0.07 -1.72 -8.49
C ILE A 284 -1.03 -2.04 -7.35
N ALA A 285 -1.23 -3.32 -7.05
CA ALA A 285 -2.02 -3.75 -5.89
C ALA A 285 -1.20 -3.65 -4.61
N TRP A 286 -0.84 -2.43 -4.20
CA TRP A 286 0.09 -2.15 -3.09
C TRP A 286 -0.14 -2.98 -1.82
N PRO A 287 -1.38 -3.12 -1.30
CA PRO A 287 -1.59 -3.88 -0.08
C PRO A 287 -1.39 -5.39 -0.29
N LEU A 288 -1.88 -5.95 -1.40
CA LEU A 288 -1.68 -7.36 -1.74
C LEU A 288 -0.20 -7.64 -2.02
N LEU A 289 0.50 -6.75 -2.73
CA LEU A 289 1.94 -6.84 -2.97
C LEU A 289 2.73 -6.86 -1.67
N ALA A 290 2.38 -5.99 -0.71
CA ALA A 290 3.02 -5.95 0.59
C ALA A 290 2.83 -7.26 1.39
N VAL A 291 1.61 -7.82 1.41
CA VAL A 291 1.35 -9.13 2.06
C VAL A 291 2.08 -10.25 1.32
N THR A 292 2.13 -10.22 -0.01
CA THR A 292 2.81 -11.24 -0.82
C THR A 292 4.34 -11.17 -0.63
N CYS A 293 4.92 -9.98 -0.46
CA CYS A 293 6.33 -9.85 -0.07
C CYS A 293 6.61 -10.55 1.27
N LEU A 294 5.74 -10.35 2.26
CA LEU A 294 5.84 -11.04 3.55
C LEU A 294 5.72 -12.57 3.39
N ALA A 295 4.82 -13.04 2.53
CA ALA A 295 4.66 -14.46 2.21
C ALA A 295 5.94 -15.05 1.61
N VAL A 296 6.50 -14.38 0.61
CA VAL A 296 7.75 -14.76 -0.07
C VAL A 296 8.91 -14.83 0.92
N ASP A 297 9.03 -13.84 1.81
CA ASP A 297 10.07 -13.80 2.85
C ASP A 297 9.92 -14.95 3.86
N ARG A 298 8.70 -15.52 3.98
CA ARG A 298 8.39 -16.72 4.78
C ARG A 298 8.41 -18.03 3.98
N GLY A 299 8.78 -17.99 2.70
CA GLY A 299 8.89 -19.17 1.84
C GLY A 299 7.62 -19.57 1.10
N LEU A 300 6.52 -18.83 1.25
CA LEU A 300 5.30 -18.99 0.45
C LEU A 300 5.43 -18.17 -0.84
N ARG A 301 5.59 -18.84 -1.98
CA ARG A 301 5.74 -18.18 -3.28
C ARG A 301 4.45 -18.34 -4.09
N PRO A 302 3.97 -17.27 -4.74
CA PRO A 302 2.82 -17.38 -5.62
C PRO A 302 3.18 -18.16 -6.88
N SER A 303 2.25 -18.96 -7.36
CA SER A 303 2.39 -19.82 -8.54
C SER A 303 2.43 -18.99 -9.83
N LEU A 304 1.80 -17.81 -9.80
CA LEU A 304 1.78 -16.83 -10.86
C LEU A 304 1.94 -15.42 -10.27
N THR A 305 2.68 -14.55 -10.96
CA THR A 305 2.82 -13.13 -10.63
C THR A 305 2.08 -12.30 -11.68
N PRO A 306 0.84 -11.85 -11.41
CA PRO A 306 0.11 -10.96 -12.30
C PRO A 306 0.75 -9.57 -12.33
N ALA A 307 0.50 -8.77 -13.36
CA ALA A 307 1.17 -7.47 -13.50
C ALA A 307 0.82 -6.45 -12.41
N TYR A 308 -0.27 -6.65 -11.66
CA TYR A 308 -0.55 -5.88 -10.43
C TYR A 308 0.50 -6.09 -9.33
N LEU A 309 1.33 -7.15 -9.43
CA LEU A 309 2.38 -7.54 -8.50
C LEU A 309 3.73 -7.64 -9.25
N PRO A 310 4.35 -6.50 -9.64
CA PRO A 310 5.59 -6.52 -10.41
C PRO A 310 6.67 -7.39 -9.73
N PRO A 311 7.15 -8.47 -10.38
CA PRO A 311 8.12 -9.41 -9.82
C PRO A 311 9.38 -8.78 -9.20
N GLY A 312 9.92 -7.75 -9.83
CA GLY A 312 11.10 -7.01 -9.37
C GLY A 312 10.87 -6.22 -8.07
N LEU A 313 9.61 -5.88 -7.76
CA LEU A 313 9.21 -5.37 -6.45
C LEU A 313 8.92 -6.51 -5.46
N LEU A 314 8.27 -7.58 -5.93
CA LEU A 314 7.85 -8.70 -5.09
C LEU A 314 9.02 -9.45 -4.47
N TYR A 315 9.96 -9.91 -5.30
CA TYR A 315 11.09 -10.74 -4.85
C TYR A 315 12.25 -9.92 -4.29
N GLY A 316 12.16 -8.58 -4.35
CA GLY A 316 13.21 -7.68 -3.92
C GLY A 316 14.50 -7.84 -4.72
N PHE A 317 15.50 -7.07 -4.31
CA PHE A 317 16.82 -7.05 -4.93
C PHE A 317 17.58 -8.35 -4.66
N HIS A 318 17.33 -9.38 -5.45
CA HIS A 318 18.34 -10.42 -5.64
C HIS A 318 19.45 -9.79 -6.49
N SER A 319 20.34 -9.02 -5.85
CA SER A 319 21.70 -8.91 -6.35
C SER A 319 22.18 -10.35 -6.44
N ALA A 320 22.42 -10.80 -7.67
CA ALA A 320 23.27 -11.94 -7.94
C ALA A 320 24.59 -11.75 -7.18
N ARG A 321 24.65 -12.22 -5.94
CA ARG A 321 25.91 -12.63 -5.33
C ARG A 321 26.24 -13.94 -6.03
N SER A 322 27.06 -13.79 -7.07
CA SER A 322 27.99 -14.80 -7.58
C SER A 322 28.17 -15.97 -6.60
N GLN A 323 27.80 -17.17 -7.07
CA GLN A 323 28.61 -18.35 -6.76
C GLN A 323 29.95 -18.21 -7.48
#